data_AF-A0A7M3LS43-F1
#
_entry.id   AF-A0A7M3LS43-F1
#
_cell.length_a   1.000
_cell.length_b   1.000
_cell.length_c   1.000
_cell.angle_alpha   90.00
_cell.angle_beta   90.00
_cell.angle_gamma   90.00
#
_symmetry.space_group_name_H-M   'P 1'
#
loop_
_entity.id
_entity.type
_entity.pdbx_description
1 polymer ?
#
loop_
_entity_poly.entity_id
_entity_poly.type
_entity_poly.pdbx_seq_one_letter_code
_entity_poly.pdbx_strand_id
1 'polypeptide(L)'
;MDIPYIVVDQLTPQQLRTWKTYFGDADRPRYIEEGIWRRTQEKATAGPSGWSGEGDARRRVIHYRYRYGLVPTTAAPAIGLRDLYLYHSVSAPADEIAAHEALVQAALAAGGWKQQPGESVWARRNLRCQITAHLVHPQDAAARRTLPAGYRSLDVRIASADYVPPPAVRQLPWDVLASGIRVKDRPGTPTVVPDLGLLANFLPFQVEIGCGTSVEAGIPPLHRLHEIYRVTDRQGDEPREHRFTLSPASDPLLREILEQPEEKAEQLVEMFKACFLAEPTPAMHALKELQDAGHLAEPVITHNFDVLAARAGLGECFIRRYDQALPDVEWADGAKALLVVGLHADRREVQARARERGMQVVYLDPEGFWHDNQFLPYPLEGPQDGDVVCRKSAEEGLPTPSQRTPIDLPA
;
A
#
# COMPACT_ATOMS: atom_id res chain seq x y z
N MET A 1 13.24 4.30 21.24
CA MET A 1 12.11 3.43 20.94
C MET A 1 12.66 2.06 21.13
N ASP A 2 11.99 1.29 21.97
CA ASP A 2 12.38 -0.07 22.24
C ASP A 2 11.75 -0.98 21.18
N ILE A 3 12.50 -1.99 20.77
CA ILE A 3 12.04 -3.02 19.85
C ILE A 3 12.08 -4.35 20.62
N PRO A 4 10.96 -5.06 20.78
CA PRO A 4 9.67 -4.80 20.12
C PRO A 4 8.92 -3.56 20.63
N TYR A 5 8.32 -2.80 19.71
CA TYR A 5 7.33 -1.76 20.03
C TYR A 5 5.95 -2.42 20.08
N ILE A 6 5.21 -2.27 21.18
CA ILE A 6 3.90 -2.92 21.36
C ILE A 6 2.85 -2.22 20.51
N VAL A 7 2.21 -2.98 19.62
CA VAL A 7 1.19 -2.50 18.67
C VAL A 7 -0.22 -2.77 19.19
N VAL A 8 -0.44 -3.99 19.68
CA VAL A 8 -1.68 -4.42 20.35
C VAL A 8 -1.27 -5.14 21.62
N ASP A 9 -1.60 -4.56 22.77
CA ASP A 9 -1.30 -5.17 24.06
C ASP A 9 -2.39 -6.15 24.49
N GLN A 10 -2.02 -7.14 25.30
CA GLN A 10 -2.92 -8.10 25.96
C GLN A 10 -3.97 -8.73 25.03
N LEU A 11 -3.52 -9.57 24.09
CA LEU A 11 -4.41 -10.22 23.13
C LEU A 11 -5.44 -11.12 23.82
N THR A 12 -6.68 -10.99 23.35
CA THR A 12 -7.73 -11.95 23.69
C THR A 12 -7.44 -13.33 23.08
N PRO A 13 -8.05 -14.42 23.59
CA PRO A 13 -7.92 -15.74 22.98
C PRO A 13 -8.33 -15.76 21.49
N GLN A 14 -9.31 -14.94 21.10
CA GLN A 14 -9.76 -14.84 19.71
C GLN A 14 -8.73 -14.13 18.83
N GLN A 15 -8.13 -13.04 19.31
CA GLN A 15 -7.06 -12.34 18.58
C GLN A 15 -5.80 -13.21 18.46
N LEU A 16 -5.47 -14.00 19.48
CA LEU A 16 -4.36 -14.94 19.40
C LEU A 16 -4.60 -16.04 18.36
N ARG A 17 -5.83 -16.56 18.25
CA ARG A 17 -6.22 -17.48 17.17
C ARG A 17 -6.12 -16.81 15.81
N THR A 18 -6.65 -15.60 15.69
CA THR A 18 -6.60 -14.79 14.46
C THR A 18 -5.16 -14.60 13.98
N TRP A 19 -4.25 -14.24 14.89
CA TRP A 19 -2.82 -14.15 14.59
C TRP A 19 -2.28 -15.47 14.03
N LYS A 20 -2.48 -16.58 14.75
CA LYS A 20 -1.92 -17.88 14.35
C LYS A 20 -2.43 -18.32 12.98
N THR A 21 -3.75 -18.22 12.77
CA THR A 21 -4.41 -18.70 11.56
C THR A 21 -4.13 -17.83 10.33
N TYR A 22 -4.18 -16.50 10.47
CA TYR A 22 -4.20 -15.60 9.32
C TYR A 22 -2.96 -14.73 9.16
N PHE A 23 -2.06 -14.68 10.14
CA PHE A 23 -0.84 -13.87 10.06
C PHE A 23 0.43 -14.71 10.20
N GLY A 24 0.54 -15.49 11.27
CA GLY A 24 1.74 -16.24 11.65
C GLY A 24 2.04 -17.45 10.77
N ASP A 25 1.09 -18.37 10.65
CA ASP A 25 1.25 -19.64 9.90
C ASP A 25 0.63 -19.58 8.50
N ALA A 26 0.59 -18.38 7.90
CA ALA A 26 -0.09 -18.16 6.64
C ALA A 26 0.73 -18.60 5.40
N ASP A 27 0.01 -18.76 4.29
CA ASP A 27 0.50 -19.05 2.93
C ASP A 27 1.56 -18.07 2.40
N ARG A 28 1.57 -16.85 2.94
CA ARG A 28 2.54 -15.79 2.67
C ARG A 28 2.88 -15.03 3.96
N PRO A 29 3.99 -14.27 4.03
CA PRO A 29 4.38 -13.55 5.25
C PRO A 29 3.47 -12.33 5.51
N ARG A 30 2.21 -12.57 5.89
CA ARG A 30 1.18 -11.55 6.20
C ARG A 30 1.52 -10.73 7.45
N TYR A 31 2.47 -11.20 8.26
CA TYR A 31 3.08 -10.46 9.37
C TYR A 31 4.12 -9.42 8.92
N ILE A 32 4.31 -9.22 7.61
CA ILE A 32 5.21 -8.20 7.06
C ILE A 32 4.40 -7.14 6.34
N GLU A 33 4.57 -5.90 6.77
CA GLU A 33 4.10 -4.73 6.04
C GLU A 33 5.27 -4.08 5.32
N GLU A 34 5.15 -3.89 4.00
CA GLU A 34 6.20 -3.31 3.18
C GLU A 34 5.60 -2.32 2.19
N GLY A 35 6.31 -1.22 1.97
CA GLY A 35 5.93 -0.29 0.94
C GLY A 35 7.09 0.52 0.38
N ILE A 36 6.93 0.87 -0.89
CA ILE A 36 7.91 1.61 -1.66
C ILE A 36 7.22 2.81 -2.30
N TRP A 37 7.77 3.99 -2.04
CA TRP A 37 7.42 5.21 -2.76
C TRP A 37 8.62 5.75 -3.44
N ARG A 38 8.47 6.01 -4.74
CA ARG A 38 9.45 6.76 -5.51
C ARG A 38 8.77 7.93 -6.18
N ARG A 39 9.42 9.09 -6.14
CA ARG A 39 9.01 10.30 -6.83
C ARG A 39 10.22 10.85 -7.55
N THR A 40 10.02 11.21 -8.80
CA THR A 40 11.03 11.74 -9.72
C THR A 40 10.48 13.02 -10.33
N GLN A 41 11.34 14.02 -10.44
CA GLN A 41 11.09 15.25 -11.19
C GLN A 41 11.48 14.97 -12.64
N GLU A 42 10.50 14.68 -13.49
CA GLU A 42 10.71 14.37 -14.90
C GLU A 42 9.50 14.78 -15.73
N LYS A 43 9.65 14.79 -17.06
CA LYS A 43 8.59 15.22 -17.99
C LYS A 43 7.27 14.46 -17.78
N ALA A 44 7.35 13.15 -17.52
CA ALA A 44 6.17 12.31 -17.30
C ALA A 44 5.37 12.66 -16.03
N THR A 45 5.98 13.37 -15.09
CA THR A 45 5.38 13.75 -13.79
C THR A 45 5.32 15.27 -13.63
N ALA A 46 5.37 16.04 -14.71
CA ALA A 46 5.58 17.49 -14.64
C ALA A 46 4.56 18.24 -13.76
N GLY A 47 3.27 17.87 -13.82
CA GLY A 47 2.22 18.44 -12.96
C GLY A 47 2.54 18.26 -11.46
N PRO A 48 2.54 17.03 -10.93
CA PRO A 48 2.76 16.81 -9.50
C PRO A 48 4.20 17.04 -9.03
N SER A 49 5.21 16.93 -9.90
CA SER A 49 6.62 17.12 -9.52
C SER A 49 7.12 18.57 -9.66
N GLY A 50 6.42 19.41 -10.42
CA GLY A 50 6.90 20.74 -10.78
C GLY A 50 8.11 20.73 -11.72
N TRP A 51 8.27 19.70 -12.54
CA TRP A 51 9.33 19.65 -13.55
C TRP A 51 9.16 20.77 -14.59
N SER A 52 10.22 21.53 -14.84
CA SER A 52 10.24 22.66 -15.77
C SER A 52 11.23 22.51 -16.93
N GLY A 53 12.19 21.58 -16.84
CA GLY A 53 13.18 21.33 -17.89
C GLY A 53 14.26 20.34 -17.48
N GLU A 54 15.24 20.11 -18.35
CA GLU A 54 16.27 19.07 -18.15
C GLU A 54 17.22 19.32 -16.96
N GLY A 55 17.25 20.54 -16.42
CA GLY A 55 17.97 20.85 -15.18
C GLY A 55 17.28 20.34 -13.90
N ASP A 56 16.02 19.91 -14.01
CA ASP A 56 15.23 19.36 -12.92
C ASP A 56 15.32 17.83 -12.92
N ALA A 57 15.89 17.28 -11.84
CA ALA A 57 16.00 15.83 -11.65
C ALA A 57 15.91 15.43 -10.17
N ARG A 58 15.18 16.20 -9.35
CA ARG A 58 15.00 15.82 -7.95
C ARG A 58 14.37 14.44 -7.88
N ARG A 59 14.88 13.61 -6.97
CA ARG A 59 14.37 12.27 -6.74
C ARG A 59 14.26 12.02 -5.25
N ARG A 60 13.18 11.36 -4.86
CA ARG A 60 12.97 10.86 -3.51
C ARG A 60 12.48 9.42 -3.56
N VAL A 61 13.14 8.56 -2.80
CA VAL A 61 12.78 7.14 -2.65
C VAL A 61 12.63 6.86 -1.17
N ILE A 62 11.50 6.25 -0.80
CA ILE A 62 11.27 5.65 0.50
C ILE A 62 11.00 4.18 0.30
N HIS A 63 11.63 3.36 1.12
CA HIS A 63 11.28 1.95 1.28
C HIS A 63 11.20 1.64 2.76
N TYR A 64 10.07 1.13 3.21
CA TYR A 64 9.93 0.61 4.55
C TYR A 64 9.57 -0.86 4.53
N ARG A 65 10.00 -1.57 5.58
CA ARG A 65 9.65 -2.96 5.82
C ARG A 65 9.58 -3.22 7.31
N TYR A 66 8.39 -3.60 7.78
CA TYR A 66 8.07 -3.85 9.18
C TYR A 66 7.69 -5.30 9.37
N ARG A 67 8.30 -5.95 10.35
CA ARG A 67 7.98 -7.33 10.73
C ARG A 67 7.28 -7.31 12.08
N TYR A 68 6.09 -7.87 12.15
CA TYR A 68 5.32 -8.00 13.38
C TYR A 68 5.43 -9.42 13.94
N GLY A 69 5.17 -9.58 15.24
CA GLY A 69 5.21 -10.88 15.91
C GLY A 69 4.62 -10.88 17.31
N LEU A 70 4.30 -12.06 17.82
CA LEU A 70 3.87 -12.24 19.21
C LEU A 70 4.98 -11.83 20.18
N VAL A 71 4.66 -11.04 21.19
CA VAL A 71 5.55 -10.61 22.30
C VAL A 71 5.03 -11.20 23.61
N PRO A 72 5.85 -12.01 24.33
CA PRO A 72 5.47 -12.46 25.66
C PRO A 72 5.32 -11.27 26.61
N THR A 73 4.21 -11.21 27.35
CA THR A 73 4.02 -10.29 28.48
C THR A 73 3.63 -11.09 29.73
N THR A 74 3.47 -10.41 30.87
CA THR A 74 3.13 -11.06 32.15
C THR A 74 1.70 -11.62 32.19
N ALA A 75 0.75 -11.06 31.45
CA ALA A 75 -0.67 -11.45 31.49
C ALA A 75 -1.09 -12.26 30.26
N ALA A 76 -0.94 -11.67 29.07
CA ALA A 76 -1.31 -12.26 27.80
C ALA A 76 -0.34 -11.78 26.71
N PRO A 77 -0.01 -12.60 25.69
CA PRO A 77 0.88 -12.15 24.63
C PRO A 77 0.34 -10.89 23.96
N ALA A 78 1.23 -10.03 23.49
CA ALA A 78 0.94 -8.85 22.68
C ALA A 78 1.35 -9.08 21.22
N ILE A 79 0.91 -8.22 20.30
CA ILE A 79 1.57 -8.05 19.00
C ILE A 79 2.55 -6.88 19.11
N GLY A 80 3.79 -7.11 18.67
CA GLY A 80 4.80 -6.06 18.60
C GLY A 80 5.46 -5.97 17.23
N LEU A 81 5.87 -4.76 16.88
CA LEU A 81 6.80 -4.48 15.79
C LEU A 81 8.18 -5.01 16.20
N ARG A 82 8.57 -6.14 15.62
CA ARG A 82 9.81 -6.89 15.92
C ARG A 82 11.01 -6.37 15.14
N ASP A 83 10.80 -6.00 13.89
CA ASP A 83 11.84 -5.36 13.09
C ASP A 83 11.27 -4.12 12.40
N LEU A 84 12.03 -3.03 12.47
CA LEU A 84 11.80 -1.83 11.70
C LEU A 84 12.93 -1.70 10.68
N TYR A 85 12.58 -1.41 9.43
CA TYR A 85 13.50 -0.90 8.43
C TYR A 85 12.82 0.23 7.67
N LEU A 86 13.53 1.34 7.56
CA LEU A 86 13.18 2.47 6.71
C LEU A 86 14.45 2.93 5.99
N TYR A 87 14.34 3.06 4.68
CA TYR A 87 15.34 3.62 3.81
C TYR A 87 14.77 4.82 3.11
N HIS A 88 15.50 5.92 3.17
CA HIS A 88 15.20 7.18 2.50
C HIS A 88 16.41 7.55 1.66
N SER A 89 16.18 7.83 0.37
CA SER A 89 17.20 8.33 -0.54
C SER A 89 16.65 9.57 -1.23
N VAL A 90 17.40 10.66 -1.17
CA VAL A 90 17.05 11.90 -1.85
C VAL A 90 18.19 12.34 -2.76
N SER A 91 17.85 12.90 -3.93
CA SER A 91 18.80 13.50 -4.86
C SER A 91 18.30 14.88 -5.25
N ALA A 92 19.16 15.89 -5.12
CA ALA A 92 18.85 17.30 -5.30
C ALA A 92 20.16 18.10 -5.56
N PRO A 93 20.08 19.40 -5.88
CA PRO A 93 21.26 20.27 -5.90
C PRO A 93 22.12 20.15 -4.63
N ALA A 94 23.44 20.24 -4.77
CA ALA A 94 24.39 19.93 -3.69
C ALA A 94 24.21 20.80 -2.44
N ASP A 95 23.80 22.06 -2.61
CA ASP A 95 23.49 22.99 -1.52
C ASP A 95 22.22 22.57 -0.75
N GLU A 96 21.17 22.13 -1.47
CA GLU A 96 19.97 21.55 -0.84
C GLU A 96 20.30 20.27 -0.06
N ILE A 97 21.16 19.39 -0.61
CA ILE A 97 21.60 18.18 0.08
C ILE A 97 22.42 18.50 1.33
N ALA A 98 23.34 19.47 1.25
CA ALA A 98 24.14 19.89 2.41
C ALA A 98 23.26 20.49 3.52
N ALA A 99 22.27 21.31 3.15
CA ALA A 99 21.30 21.84 4.10
C ALA A 99 20.45 20.72 4.74
N HIS A 100 20.03 19.74 3.94
CA HIS A 100 19.27 18.59 4.45
C HIS A 100 20.09 17.71 5.39
N GLU A 101 21.34 17.42 5.06
CA GLU A 101 22.24 16.68 5.93
C GLU A 101 22.41 17.40 7.28
N ALA A 102 22.58 18.72 7.28
CA ALA A 102 22.63 19.50 8.52
C ALA A 102 21.34 19.39 9.35
N LEU A 103 20.16 19.39 8.71
CA LEU A 103 18.88 19.17 9.39
C LEU A 103 18.78 17.76 9.98
N VAL A 104 19.24 16.74 9.25
CA VAL A 104 19.27 15.35 9.74
C VAL A 104 20.20 15.23 10.95
N GLN A 105 21.38 15.86 10.93
CA GLN A 105 22.30 15.89 12.08
C GLN A 105 21.69 16.61 13.29
N ALA A 106 21.00 17.73 13.07
CA ALA A 106 20.28 18.43 14.13
C ALA A 106 19.16 17.57 14.74
N ALA A 107 18.39 16.87 13.91
CA ALA A 107 17.34 15.96 14.34
C ALA A 107 17.89 14.75 15.12
N LEU A 108 19.04 14.19 14.70
CA LEU A 108 19.76 13.16 15.45
C LEU A 108 20.16 13.66 16.85
N ALA A 109 20.69 14.87 16.95
CA ALA A 109 21.09 15.46 18.23
C ALA A 109 19.87 15.70 19.14
N ALA A 110 18.81 16.31 18.60
CA ALA A 110 17.57 16.58 19.32
C ALA A 110 16.88 15.29 19.80
N GLY A 111 16.89 14.24 18.98
CA GLY A 111 16.35 12.92 19.33
C GLY A 111 17.20 12.10 20.30
N GLY A 112 18.38 12.58 20.69
CA GLY A 112 19.28 11.89 21.61
C GLY A 112 19.99 10.68 21.00
N TRP A 113 20.24 10.70 19.69
CA TRP A 113 21.04 9.67 19.01
C TRP A 113 22.52 9.87 19.29
N LYS A 114 23.25 8.75 19.45
CA LYS A 114 24.69 8.77 19.73
C LYS A 114 25.46 8.23 18.53
N GLN A 115 26.36 9.05 17.99
CA GLN A 115 27.28 8.60 16.96
C GLN A 115 28.17 7.47 17.49
N GLN A 116 28.35 6.43 16.69
CA GLN A 116 29.23 5.31 17.01
C GLN A 116 30.68 5.66 16.60
N PRO A 117 31.70 5.22 17.36
CA PRO A 117 33.09 5.53 17.05
C PRO A 117 33.50 5.04 15.65
N GLY A 118 34.11 5.93 14.85
CA GLY A 118 34.70 5.57 13.55
C GLY A 118 33.73 5.32 12.40
N GLU A 119 32.42 5.53 12.59
CA GLU A 119 31.40 5.20 11.59
C GLU A 119 30.43 6.38 11.35
N SER A 120 29.87 6.45 10.14
CA SER A 120 28.69 7.29 9.82
C SER A 120 27.40 6.59 10.29
N VAL A 121 27.43 6.10 11.54
CA VAL A 121 26.35 5.34 12.17
C VAL A 121 26.02 5.97 13.51
N TRP A 122 24.73 6.12 13.76
CA TRP A 122 24.16 6.61 15.01
C TRP A 122 23.27 5.54 15.64
N ALA A 123 23.15 5.59 16.95
CA ALA A 123 22.38 4.62 17.71
C ALA A 123 21.47 5.29 18.73
N ARG A 124 20.28 4.73 18.89
CA ARG A 124 19.33 5.11 19.95
C ARG A 124 18.56 3.88 20.40
N ARG A 125 18.83 3.40 21.61
CA ARG A 125 18.28 2.14 22.14
C ARG A 125 18.44 1.00 21.12
N ASN A 126 17.35 0.36 20.69
CA ASN A 126 17.37 -0.72 19.71
C ASN A 126 17.38 -0.26 18.24
N LEU A 127 17.61 1.03 17.95
CA LEU A 127 17.66 1.54 16.57
C LEU A 127 19.07 1.95 16.17
N ARG A 128 19.37 1.78 14.87
CA ARG A 128 20.55 2.27 14.19
C ARG A 128 20.12 3.18 13.04
N CYS A 129 20.82 4.29 12.87
CA CYS A 129 20.70 5.19 11.73
C CYS A 129 22.04 5.23 11.00
N GLN A 130 22.06 5.03 9.68
CA GLN A 130 23.26 5.21 8.86
C GLN A 130 22.98 6.29 7.83
N ILE A 131 23.94 7.23 7.67
CA ILE A 131 23.86 8.32 6.70
C ILE A 131 25.00 8.15 5.71
N THR A 132 24.72 8.20 4.42
CA THR A 132 25.73 8.09 3.36
C THR A 132 25.47 9.14 2.29
N ALA A 133 26.45 10.02 2.06
CA ALA A 133 26.41 11.01 0.99
C ALA A 133 27.11 10.48 -0.26
N HIS A 134 26.57 10.82 -1.43
CA HIS A 134 27.09 10.38 -2.71
C HIS A 134 27.23 11.56 -3.67
N LEU A 135 28.42 11.68 -4.27
CA LEU A 135 28.60 12.52 -5.46
C LEU A 135 27.96 11.86 -6.69
N VAL A 136 28.18 10.55 -6.84
CA VAL A 136 27.50 9.70 -7.82
C VAL A 136 26.94 8.52 -7.04
N HIS A 137 25.61 8.38 -7.07
CA HIS A 137 24.95 7.31 -6.34
C HIS A 137 25.24 5.95 -7.00
N PRO A 138 25.62 4.90 -6.24
CA PRO A 138 26.03 3.62 -6.83
C PRO A 138 24.94 2.96 -7.68
N GLN A 139 23.68 3.08 -7.27
CA GLN A 139 22.53 2.55 -8.02
C GLN A 139 22.23 3.35 -9.29
N ASP A 140 22.66 4.61 -9.37
CA ASP A 140 22.55 5.39 -10.61
C ASP A 140 23.66 5.03 -11.58
N ALA A 141 24.90 4.88 -11.09
CA ALA A 141 26.00 4.40 -11.90
C ALA A 141 25.70 3.01 -12.51
N ALA A 142 25.17 2.08 -11.70
CA ALA A 142 24.78 0.74 -12.16
C ALA A 142 23.68 0.78 -13.23
N ALA A 143 22.67 1.63 -13.03
CA ALA A 143 21.56 1.80 -13.97
C ALA A 143 21.86 2.78 -15.12
N ARG A 144 23.07 3.33 -15.20
CA ARG A 144 23.48 4.39 -16.13
C ARG A 144 22.53 5.60 -16.13
N ARG A 145 21.97 5.93 -14.97
CA ARG A 145 21.18 7.15 -14.77
C ARG A 145 22.11 8.32 -14.50
N THR A 146 21.90 9.43 -15.19
CA THR A 146 22.70 10.65 -15.01
C THR A 146 21.84 11.72 -14.35
N LEU A 147 22.34 12.33 -13.28
CA LEU A 147 21.77 13.53 -12.69
C LEU A 147 22.47 14.77 -13.28
N PRO A 148 21.80 15.94 -13.33
CA PRO A 148 22.42 17.18 -13.77
C PRO A 148 23.68 17.53 -12.96
N ALA A 149 24.57 18.30 -13.57
CA ALA A 149 25.78 18.77 -12.89
C ALA A 149 25.43 19.54 -11.61
N GLY A 150 26.18 19.27 -10.53
CA GLY A 150 25.95 19.88 -9.22
C GLY A 150 24.90 19.18 -8.35
N TYR A 151 24.25 18.12 -8.82
CA TYR A 151 23.42 17.28 -7.96
C TYR A 151 24.26 16.35 -7.08
N ARG A 152 23.71 15.98 -5.93
CA ARG A 152 24.21 14.94 -5.02
C ARG A 152 23.07 14.09 -4.52
N SER A 153 23.40 12.99 -3.86
CA SER A 153 22.42 12.16 -3.16
C SER A 153 22.78 11.98 -1.69
N LEU A 154 21.76 11.86 -0.85
CA LEU A 154 21.88 11.49 0.55
C LEU A 154 20.98 10.29 0.82
N ASP A 155 21.58 9.25 1.39
CA ASP A 155 20.90 8.06 1.85
C ASP A 155 20.85 8.06 3.37
N VAL A 156 19.67 7.81 3.93
CA VAL A 156 19.45 7.63 5.36
C VAL A 156 18.72 6.31 5.58
N ARG A 157 19.35 5.41 6.33
CA ARG A 157 18.79 4.10 6.68
C ARG A 157 18.57 4.02 8.19
N ILE A 158 17.33 3.81 8.61
CA ILE A 158 16.94 3.60 10.00
C ILE A 158 16.46 2.15 10.14
N ALA A 159 17.04 1.38 11.05
CA ALA A 159 16.65 -0.01 11.26
C ALA A 159 16.76 -0.44 12.73
N SER A 160 16.04 -1.49 13.11
CA SER A 160 16.32 -2.22 14.35
C SER A 160 17.77 -2.71 14.35
N ALA A 161 18.44 -2.68 15.51
CA ALA A 161 19.87 -2.90 15.63
C ALA A 161 20.34 -4.26 15.10
N ASP A 162 19.52 -5.29 15.27
CA ASP A 162 19.81 -6.67 14.85
C ASP A 162 19.12 -7.03 13.52
N TYR A 163 18.53 -6.04 12.83
CA TYR A 163 17.82 -6.26 11.58
C TYR A 163 18.58 -5.68 10.39
N VAL A 164 18.95 -6.58 9.48
CA VAL A 164 19.46 -6.23 8.16
C VAL A 164 18.57 -6.91 7.13
N PRO A 165 17.77 -6.16 6.34
CA PRO A 165 16.96 -6.77 5.30
C PRO A 165 17.84 -7.53 4.29
N PRO A 166 17.36 -8.65 3.72
CA PRO A 166 18.10 -9.38 2.69
C PRO A 166 18.52 -8.49 1.50
N PRO A 167 19.61 -8.82 0.78
CA PRO A 167 20.05 -8.03 -0.37
C PRO A 167 18.96 -7.77 -1.41
N ALA A 168 18.15 -8.78 -1.74
CA ALA A 168 17.03 -8.64 -2.66
C ALA A 168 16.03 -7.56 -2.20
N VAL A 169 15.67 -7.56 -0.91
CA VAL A 169 14.78 -6.55 -0.33
C VAL A 169 15.38 -5.14 -0.46
N ARG A 170 16.68 -4.97 -0.18
CA ARG A 170 17.34 -3.65 -0.31
C ARG A 170 17.43 -3.15 -1.76
N GLN A 171 17.36 -4.06 -2.73
CA GLN A 171 17.41 -3.74 -4.16
C GLN A 171 16.03 -3.35 -4.73
N LEU A 172 14.94 -3.88 -4.17
CA LEU A 172 13.57 -3.62 -4.61
C LEU A 172 13.23 -2.14 -4.92
N PRO A 173 13.54 -1.14 -4.08
CA PRO A 173 13.23 0.25 -4.42
C PRO A 173 13.86 0.73 -5.73
N TRP A 174 15.02 0.19 -6.08
CA TRP A 174 15.75 0.53 -7.29
C TRP A 174 15.22 -0.19 -8.51
N ASP A 175 14.79 -1.43 -8.35
CA ASP A 175 14.12 -2.21 -9.40
C ASP A 175 12.76 -1.59 -9.72
N VAL A 176 12.01 -1.21 -8.68
CA VAL A 176 10.76 -0.44 -8.81
C VAL A 176 11.04 0.90 -9.48
N LEU A 177 12.15 1.58 -9.20
CA LEU A 177 12.52 2.82 -9.91
C LEU A 177 12.87 2.61 -11.37
N ALA A 178 13.52 1.50 -11.71
CA ALA A 178 13.86 1.15 -13.08
C ALA A 178 12.62 0.86 -13.95
N SER A 179 11.49 0.44 -13.36
CA SER A 179 10.25 0.18 -14.11
C SER A 179 9.54 1.41 -14.68
N GLY A 180 9.98 2.63 -14.33
CA GLY A 180 9.43 3.87 -14.91
C GLY A 180 8.03 4.23 -14.41
N ILE A 181 7.56 5.45 -14.65
CA ILE A 181 6.27 5.91 -14.10
C ILE A 181 5.11 5.15 -14.73
N ARG A 182 4.12 4.74 -13.91
CA ARG A 182 2.88 4.10 -14.40
C ARG A 182 2.21 5.03 -15.41
N VAL A 183 1.96 4.51 -16.60
CA VAL A 183 1.07 5.14 -17.57
C VAL A 183 -0.36 4.88 -17.13
N LYS A 184 -1.15 5.93 -16.96
CA LYS A 184 -2.58 5.78 -16.65
C LYS A 184 -3.31 5.27 -17.89
N ASP A 185 -4.24 4.35 -17.68
CA ASP A 185 -5.14 3.91 -18.75
C ASP A 185 -6.00 5.08 -19.22
N ARG A 186 -6.39 5.02 -20.49
CA ARG A 186 -7.44 5.91 -21.01
C ARG A 186 -8.77 5.25 -20.66
N PRO A 187 -9.65 5.91 -19.89
CA PRO A 187 -10.95 5.34 -19.59
C PRO A 187 -11.78 5.24 -20.88
N GLY A 188 -12.48 4.12 -21.05
CA GLY A 188 -13.48 3.93 -22.11
C GLY A 188 -14.86 4.45 -21.69
N THR A 189 -15.90 3.99 -22.39
CA THR A 189 -17.30 4.33 -22.14
C THR A 189 -18.06 3.08 -21.67
N PRO A 190 -18.00 2.73 -20.37
CA PRO A 190 -18.71 1.56 -19.86
C PRO A 190 -20.24 1.78 -19.84
N THR A 191 -20.98 0.69 -19.86
CA THR A 191 -22.44 0.73 -19.64
C THR A 191 -22.75 0.83 -18.16
N VAL A 192 -23.50 1.85 -17.75
CA VAL A 192 -23.92 2.00 -16.34
C VAL A 192 -25.22 1.25 -16.09
N VAL A 193 -25.25 0.44 -15.03
CA VAL A 193 -26.41 -0.37 -14.61
C VAL A 193 -26.82 -0.04 -13.17
N PRO A 194 -28.10 -0.25 -12.79
CA PRO A 194 -28.59 0.06 -11.45
C PRO A 194 -28.22 -1.00 -10.39
N ASP A 195 -27.93 -2.23 -10.81
CA ASP A 195 -27.62 -3.37 -9.95
C ASP A 195 -26.78 -4.43 -10.68
N LEU A 196 -26.37 -5.46 -9.95
CA LEU A 196 -25.54 -6.56 -10.45
C LEU A 196 -26.34 -7.71 -11.06
N GLY A 197 -27.64 -7.56 -11.33
CA GLY A 197 -28.51 -8.64 -11.82
C GLY A 197 -28.03 -9.30 -13.11
N LEU A 198 -27.27 -8.56 -13.95
CA LEU A 198 -26.66 -9.12 -15.16
C LEU A 198 -25.70 -10.28 -14.91
N LEU A 199 -25.09 -10.38 -13.72
CA LEU A 199 -24.11 -11.43 -13.38
C LEU A 199 -24.73 -12.83 -13.42
N ALA A 200 -26.06 -12.94 -13.27
CA ALA A 200 -26.78 -14.20 -13.42
C ALA A 200 -26.54 -14.87 -14.78
N ASN A 201 -26.28 -14.08 -15.84
CA ASN A 201 -25.97 -14.59 -17.18
C ASN A 201 -24.52 -15.09 -17.31
N PHE A 202 -23.67 -14.82 -16.33
CA PHE A 202 -22.23 -15.07 -16.35
C PHE A 202 -21.77 -15.94 -15.17
N LEU A 203 -22.64 -16.80 -14.65
CA LEU A 203 -22.28 -17.75 -13.61
C LEU A 203 -21.48 -18.95 -14.17
N PRO A 204 -20.43 -19.43 -13.47
CA PRO A 204 -19.80 -18.76 -12.32
C PRO A 204 -18.93 -17.58 -12.76
N PHE A 205 -18.75 -16.60 -11.88
CA PHE A 205 -17.82 -15.47 -12.07
C PHE A 205 -16.71 -15.49 -11.03
N GLN A 206 -15.57 -14.88 -11.34
CA GLN A 206 -14.48 -14.65 -10.40
C GLN A 206 -14.50 -13.20 -9.91
N VAL A 207 -13.88 -12.92 -8.76
CA VAL A 207 -13.89 -11.57 -8.16
C VAL A 207 -12.47 -11.02 -8.00
N GLU A 208 -12.30 -9.75 -8.34
CA GLU A 208 -11.16 -8.91 -7.97
C GLU A 208 -11.59 -7.87 -6.93
N ILE A 209 -10.91 -7.81 -5.79
CA ILE A 209 -11.22 -6.86 -4.71
C ILE A 209 -10.09 -5.85 -4.46
N GLY A 210 -10.48 -4.59 -4.31
CA GLY A 210 -9.65 -3.48 -3.85
C GLY A 210 -10.04 -3.01 -2.44
N CYS A 211 -9.46 -1.88 -2.00
CA CYS A 211 -9.66 -1.39 -0.64
C CYS A 211 -11.10 -0.97 -0.33
N GLY A 212 -11.94 -0.72 -1.34
CA GLY A 212 -13.34 -0.35 -1.15
C GLY A 212 -14.18 -1.39 -0.40
N THR A 213 -13.78 -2.67 -0.41
CA THR A 213 -14.45 -3.72 0.37
C THR A 213 -14.13 -3.70 1.86
N SER A 214 -13.13 -2.91 2.27
CA SER A 214 -12.59 -2.89 3.63
C SER A 214 -12.82 -1.57 4.37
N VAL A 215 -13.38 -0.55 3.69
CA VAL A 215 -13.53 0.81 4.25
C VAL A 215 -14.38 0.81 5.53
N GLU A 216 -15.51 0.10 5.52
CA GLU A 216 -16.42 0.03 6.67
C GLU A 216 -15.85 -0.74 7.87
N ALA A 217 -14.77 -1.52 7.67
CA ALA A 217 -14.08 -2.21 8.75
C ALA A 217 -13.19 -1.28 9.60
N GLY A 218 -13.19 0.02 9.31
CA GLY A 218 -12.36 1.02 10.01
C GLY A 218 -10.89 0.97 9.61
N ILE A 219 -10.55 0.32 8.49
CA ILE A 219 -9.19 0.31 7.94
C ILE A 219 -8.94 1.63 7.22
N PRO A 220 -7.89 2.39 7.60
CA PRO A 220 -7.60 3.66 6.94
C PRO A 220 -7.38 3.49 5.44
N PRO A 221 -7.79 4.48 4.63
CA PRO A 221 -7.57 4.45 3.20
C PRO A 221 -6.08 4.53 2.86
N LEU A 222 -5.68 4.06 1.68
CA LEU A 222 -4.28 3.97 1.28
C LEU A 222 -3.54 5.33 1.29
N HIS A 223 -4.26 6.44 1.06
CA HIS A 223 -3.65 7.77 1.14
C HIS A 223 -3.18 8.14 2.54
N ARG A 224 -3.67 7.47 3.60
CA ARG A 224 -3.13 7.63 4.95
C ARG A 224 -1.63 7.34 4.99
N LEU A 225 -1.16 6.36 4.21
CA LEU A 225 0.28 6.11 4.08
C LEU A 225 1.02 7.27 3.39
N HIS A 226 0.38 8.04 2.51
CA HIS A 226 1.02 9.23 1.95
C HIS A 226 1.26 10.30 3.02
N GLU A 227 0.39 10.41 4.01
CA GLU A 227 0.54 11.34 5.14
C GLU A 227 1.62 10.87 6.09
N ILE A 228 1.60 9.58 6.46
CA ILE A 228 2.57 8.95 7.35
C ILE A 228 3.99 9.10 6.77
N TYR A 229 4.17 8.83 5.48
CA TYR A 229 5.49 8.83 4.84
C TYR A 229 5.80 10.11 4.05
N ARG A 230 4.94 11.12 4.18
CA ARG A 230 5.11 12.46 3.56
C ARG A 230 5.40 12.34 2.07
N VAL A 231 4.66 11.48 1.38
CA VAL A 231 4.87 11.15 -0.05
C VAL A 231 4.40 12.30 -0.94
N THR A 232 3.38 13.01 -0.49
CA THR A 232 2.82 14.21 -1.12
C THR A 232 2.61 15.28 -0.05
N ASP A 233 2.31 16.52 -0.46
CA ASP A 233 1.94 17.63 0.42
C ASP A 233 0.53 17.49 1.04
N ARG A 234 -0.01 16.27 1.02
CA ARG A 234 -1.37 15.97 1.50
C ARG A 234 -1.45 16.15 3.01
N GLN A 235 -2.48 16.86 3.45
CA GLN A 235 -2.90 16.94 4.83
C GLN A 235 -4.41 16.71 4.85
N GLY A 236 -4.84 15.56 5.36
CA GLY A 236 -6.24 15.16 5.41
C GLY A 236 -6.83 14.80 4.04
N ASP A 237 -8.16 14.88 3.97
CA ASP A 237 -8.93 14.29 2.88
C ASP A 237 -9.29 15.28 1.76
N GLU A 238 -8.74 16.50 1.78
CA GLU A 238 -9.08 17.53 0.80
C GLU A 238 -8.90 17.04 -0.66
N PRO A 239 -9.92 17.23 -1.52
CA PRO A 239 -9.91 16.77 -2.91
C PRO A 239 -9.18 17.78 -3.79
N ARG A 240 -7.84 17.77 -3.71
CA ARG A 240 -6.98 18.52 -4.64
C ARG A 240 -5.89 17.64 -5.21
N GLU A 241 -5.30 18.09 -6.29
CA GLU A 241 -4.07 17.48 -6.78
C GLU A 241 -2.95 17.79 -5.79
N HIS A 242 -2.38 16.74 -5.20
CA HIS A 242 -1.32 16.85 -4.20
C HIS A 242 0.05 16.75 -4.88
N ARG A 243 0.92 17.71 -4.59
CA ARG A 243 2.28 17.77 -5.13
C ARG A 243 3.17 16.74 -4.47
N PHE A 244 4.16 16.25 -5.20
CA PHE A 244 5.15 15.35 -4.63
C PHE A 244 6.07 16.10 -3.67
N THR A 245 6.29 15.50 -2.49
CA THR A 245 7.37 15.95 -1.61
C THR A 245 8.69 15.51 -2.23
N LEU A 246 9.39 16.43 -2.88
CA LEU A 246 10.66 16.17 -3.57
C LEU A 246 11.83 17.01 -3.03
N SER A 247 11.56 18.25 -2.58
CA SER A 247 12.60 19.10 -2.03
C SER A 247 12.97 18.61 -0.62
N PRO A 248 14.28 18.39 -0.34
CA PRO A 248 14.74 18.05 1.00
C PRO A 248 14.32 19.06 2.08
N ALA A 249 14.14 20.33 1.73
CA ALA A 249 13.72 21.38 2.67
C ALA A 249 12.24 21.24 3.09
N SER A 250 11.40 20.66 2.24
CA SER A 250 9.97 20.44 2.48
C SER A 250 9.62 19.06 3.03
N ASP A 251 10.61 18.20 3.25
CA ASP A 251 10.41 16.82 3.68
C ASP A 251 10.63 16.65 5.19
N PRO A 252 9.55 16.56 6.00
CA PRO A 252 9.71 16.44 7.44
C PRO A 252 9.92 15.00 7.90
N LEU A 253 9.87 13.99 7.02
CA LEU A 253 9.83 12.57 7.43
C LEU A 253 11.00 12.18 8.32
N LEU A 254 12.23 12.47 7.87
CA LEU A 254 13.42 12.11 8.64
C LEU A 254 13.49 12.88 9.96
N ARG A 255 13.12 14.16 9.97
CA ARG A 255 13.06 14.96 11.19
C ARG A 255 12.09 14.34 12.21
N GLU A 256 10.86 14.04 11.79
CA GLU A 256 9.83 13.44 12.64
C GLU A 256 10.31 12.12 13.26
N ILE A 257 10.93 11.24 12.47
CA ILE A 257 11.41 9.94 12.97
C ILE A 257 12.63 10.10 13.87
N LEU A 258 13.56 10.98 13.55
CA LEU A 258 14.81 11.10 14.29
C LEU A 258 14.60 11.84 15.60
N GLU A 259 13.80 12.91 15.62
CA GLU A 259 13.50 13.68 16.84
C GLU A 259 12.56 12.90 17.77
N GLN A 260 11.49 12.31 17.22
CA GLN A 260 10.38 11.72 17.99
C GLN A 260 10.00 10.32 17.49
N PRO A 261 10.93 9.35 17.49
CA PRO A 261 10.68 8.03 16.91
C PRO A 261 9.54 7.27 17.60
N GLU A 262 9.29 7.48 18.90
CA GLU A 262 8.15 6.86 19.60
C GLU A 262 6.81 7.37 19.06
N GLU A 263 6.64 8.69 18.95
CA GLU A 263 5.39 9.27 18.40
C GLU A 263 5.19 8.86 16.95
N LYS A 264 6.28 8.85 16.18
CA LYS A 264 6.22 8.46 14.78
C LYS A 264 5.90 6.97 14.62
N ALA A 265 6.40 6.11 15.50
CA ALA A 265 6.12 4.67 15.45
C ALA A 265 4.63 4.34 15.59
N GLU A 266 3.87 5.07 16.42
CA GLU A 266 2.42 4.88 16.50
C GLU A 266 1.74 5.08 15.14
N GLN A 267 2.18 6.09 14.37
CA GLN A 267 1.70 6.31 13.01
C GLN A 267 2.15 5.20 12.04
N LEU A 268 3.41 4.75 12.16
CA LEU A 268 3.98 3.73 11.29
C LEU A 268 3.27 2.38 11.41
N VAL A 269 2.76 2.04 12.59
CA VAL A 269 2.07 0.76 12.85
C VAL A 269 0.54 0.83 12.73
N GLU A 270 0.00 2.04 12.54
CA GLU A 270 -1.45 2.33 12.52
C GLU A 270 -2.20 1.43 11.53
N MET A 271 -1.67 1.31 10.31
CA MET A 271 -2.29 0.52 9.25
C MET A 271 -2.36 -0.97 9.60
N PHE A 272 -1.24 -1.55 10.02
CA PHE A 272 -1.19 -2.94 10.45
C PHE A 272 -2.13 -3.21 11.63
N LYS A 273 -2.12 -2.32 12.63
CA LYS A 273 -3.00 -2.39 13.80
C LYS A 273 -4.47 -2.40 13.38
N ALA A 274 -4.87 -1.53 12.47
CA ALA A 274 -6.24 -1.48 11.96
C ALA A 274 -6.60 -2.78 11.22
N CYS A 275 -5.75 -3.28 10.32
CA CYS A 275 -5.99 -4.56 9.63
C CYS A 275 -6.12 -5.74 10.59
N PHE A 276 -5.29 -5.80 11.64
CA PHE A 276 -5.34 -6.88 12.62
C PHE A 276 -6.63 -6.86 13.47
N LEU A 277 -7.09 -5.66 13.84
CA LEU A 277 -8.26 -5.46 14.71
C LEU A 277 -9.60 -5.48 13.96
N ALA A 278 -9.61 -5.20 12.66
CA ALA A 278 -10.79 -5.24 11.81
C ALA A 278 -11.45 -6.63 11.82
N GLU A 279 -12.73 -6.70 11.45
CA GLU A 279 -13.45 -7.95 11.16
C GLU A 279 -13.89 -7.96 9.69
N PRO A 280 -14.14 -9.14 9.10
CA PRO A 280 -14.71 -9.20 7.76
C PRO A 280 -15.99 -8.39 7.66
N THR A 281 -16.14 -7.70 6.54
CA THR A 281 -17.27 -6.82 6.28
C THR A 281 -18.49 -7.60 5.77
N PRO A 282 -19.72 -7.03 5.84
CA PRO A 282 -20.89 -7.59 5.16
C PRO A 282 -20.63 -7.97 3.70
N ALA A 283 -19.88 -7.13 2.97
CA ALA A 283 -19.46 -7.44 1.60
C ALA A 283 -18.63 -8.75 1.51
N MET A 284 -17.67 -8.97 2.42
CA MET A 284 -16.88 -10.21 2.43
C MET A 284 -17.75 -11.44 2.73
N HIS A 285 -18.70 -11.30 3.65
CA HIS A 285 -19.65 -12.38 3.96
C HIS A 285 -20.58 -12.68 2.77
N ALA A 286 -21.07 -11.66 2.06
CA ALA A 286 -21.85 -11.84 0.85
C ALA A 286 -21.08 -12.59 -0.25
N LEU A 287 -19.80 -12.26 -0.45
CA LEU A 287 -18.93 -12.99 -1.37
C LEU A 287 -18.76 -14.45 -0.95
N LYS A 288 -18.61 -14.72 0.36
CA LYS A 288 -18.54 -16.08 0.89
C LYS A 288 -19.82 -16.88 0.63
N GLU A 289 -20.99 -16.27 0.80
CA GLU A 289 -22.27 -16.92 0.52
C GLU A 289 -22.44 -17.23 -0.98
N LEU A 290 -22.04 -16.31 -1.86
CA LEU A 290 -22.03 -16.54 -3.31
C LEU A 290 -21.08 -17.69 -3.70
N GLN A 291 -19.96 -17.84 -3.00
CA GLN A 291 -19.03 -18.95 -3.18
C GLN A 291 -19.63 -20.27 -2.68
N ASP A 292 -20.25 -20.29 -1.51
CA ASP A 292 -20.95 -21.48 -0.98
C ASP A 292 -22.11 -21.93 -1.89
N ALA A 293 -22.75 -20.99 -2.59
CA ALA A 293 -23.81 -21.26 -3.57
C ALA A 293 -23.28 -21.69 -4.96
N GLY A 294 -21.96 -21.71 -5.18
CA GLY A 294 -21.34 -22.06 -6.47
C GLY A 294 -21.46 -20.98 -7.55
N HIS A 295 -21.82 -19.75 -7.18
CA HIS A 295 -21.93 -18.61 -8.10
C HIS A 295 -20.59 -17.89 -8.29
N LEU A 296 -19.77 -17.85 -7.23
CA LEU A 296 -18.42 -17.29 -7.23
C LEU A 296 -17.38 -18.40 -7.33
N ALA A 297 -16.47 -18.28 -8.30
CA ALA A 297 -15.32 -19.17 -8.46
C ALA A 297 -14.09 -18.67 -7.68
N GLU A 298 -13.38 -19.59 -7.04
CA GLU A 298 -12.14 -19.29 -6.29
C GLU A 298 -10.89 -19.36 -7.18
N PRO A 299 -9.79 -18.68 -6.77
CA PRO A 299 -9.67 -17.80 -5.61
C PRO A 299 -10.18 -16.37 -5.88
N VAL A 300 -10.41 -15.60 -4.81
CA VAL A 300 -10.61 -14.15 -4.91
C VAL A 300 -9.27 -13.48 -5.19
N ILE A 301 -9.20 -12.69 -6.25
CA ILE A 301 -8.01 -11.90 -6.60
C ILE A 301 -8.01 -10.65 -5.72
N THR A 302 -6.98 -10.43 -4.92
CA THR A 302 -6.98 -9.36 -3.91
C THR A 302 -5.75 -8.46 -3.99
N HIS A 303 -6.00 -7.14 -3.92
CA HIS A 303 -4.98 -6.12 -3.72
C HIS A 303 -4.76 -5.80 -2.24
N ASN A 304 -5.62 -6.31 -1.37
CA ASN A 304 -5.65 -5.95 0.03
C ASN A 304 -4.68 -6.83 0.83
N PHE A 305 -4.00 -6.22 1.80
CA PHE A 305 -3.13 -6.91 2.75
C PHE A 305 -3.81 -7.10 4.12
N ASP A 306 -5.09 -6.75 4.23
CA ASP A 306 -5.89 -6.76 5.46
C ASP A 306 -6.41 -8.14 5.88
N VAL A 307 -6.25 -9.15 5.02
CA VAL A 307 -6.64 -10.55 5.23
C VAL A 307 -8.13 -10.77 5.48
N LEU A 308 -8.99 -9.79 5.21
CA LEU A 308 -10.42 -9.88 5.53
C LEU A 308 -11.15 -10.92 4.69
N ALA A 309 -10.77 -11.10 3.42
CA ALA A 309 -11.34 -12.14 2.56
C ALA A 309 -10.98 -13.55 3.09
N ALA A 310 -9.70 -13.80 3.40
CA ALA A 310 -9.29 -15.04 4.04
C ALA A 310 -10.01 -15.30 5.38
N ARG A 311 -10.22 -14.25 6.19
CA ARG A 311 -10.95 -14.35 7.46
C ARG A 311 -12.44 -14.62 7.29
N ALA A 312 -13.04 -14.22 6.16
CA ALA A 312 -14.39 -14.63 5.77
C ALA A 312 -14.44 -16.08 5.25
N GLY A 313 -13.30 -16.74 5.06
CA GLY A 313 -13.21 -18.11 4.56
C GLY A 313 -13.07 -18.22 3.04
N LEU A 314 -12.66 -17.15 2.36
CA LEU A 314 -12.38 -17.13 0.92
C LEU A 314 -10.91 -17.42 0.64
N GLY A 315 -10.61 -18.23 -0.37
CA GLY A 315 -9.25 -18.34 -0.93
C GLY A 315 -8.78 -17.02 -1.55
N GLU A 316 -7.49 -16.68 -1.39
CA GLU A 316 -6.91 -15.42 -1.87
C GLU A 316 -5.80 -15.64 -2.90
N CYS A 317 -5.87 -14.94 -4.03
CA CYS A 317 -4.76 -14.71 -4.95
C CYS A 317 -4.24 -13.28 -4.75
N PHE A 318 -3.16 -13.12 -3.97
CA PHE A 318 -2.62 -11.79 -3.64
C PHE A 318 -1.70 -11.25 -4.73
N ILE A 319 -2.09 -10.11 -5.31
CA ILE A 319 -1.43 -9.53 -6.50
C ILE A 319 -0.76 -8.17 -6.25
N ARG A 320 -0.89 -7.59 -5.05
CA ARG A 320 -0.21 -6.33 -4.74
C ARG A 320 1.23 -6.56 -4.30
N ARG A 321 2.11 -6.78 -5.28
CA ARG A 321 3.52 -7.09 -5.09
C ARG A 321 4.46 -6.02 -5.66
N TYR A 322 5.70 -5.98 -5.15
CA TYR A 322 6.77 -5.08 -5.63
C TYR A 322 7.87 -5.81 -6.41
N ASP A 323 8.06 -7.11 -6.14
CA ASP A 323 9.01 -7.97 -6.84
C ASP A 323 8.53 -8.35 -8.25
N GLN A 324 7.23 -8.22 -8.51
CA GLN A 324 6.60 -8.46 -9.80
C GLN A 324 5.70 -7.28 -10.17
N ALA A 325 5.95 -6.66 -11.32
CA ALA A 325 5.09 -5.59 -11.84
C ALA A 325 3.71 -6.12 -12.24
N LEU A 326 3.69 -7.29 -12.89
CA LEU A 326 2.49 -8.03 -13.29
C LEU A 326 2.56 -9.44 -12.71
N PRO A 327 2.06 -9.67 -11.50
CA PRO A 327 2.00 -11.00 -10.91
C PRO A 327 1.09 -11.94 -11.71
N ASP A 328 1.38 -13.23 -11.62
CA ASP A 328 0.49 -14.26 -12.14
C ASP A 328 -0.84 -14.21 -11.40
N VAL A 329 -1.91 -14.41 -12.16
CA VAL A 329 -3.28 -14.48 -11.64
C VAL A 329 -3.74 -15.91 -11.80
N GLU A 330 -4.24 -16.49 -10.71
CA GLU A 330 -4.89 -17.78 -10.71
C GLU A 330 -6.32 -17.61 -11.21
N TRP A 331 -6.53 -17.92 -12.50
CA TRP A 331 -7.84 -17.84 -13.13
C TRP A 331 -8.63 -19.11 -12.89
N ALA A 332 -9.88 -18.98 -12.48
CA ALA A 332 -10.76 -20.13 -12.31
C ALA A 332 -11.23 -20.68 -13.66
N ASP A 333 -11.14 -22.00 -13.82
CA ASP A 333 -11.64 -22.67 -15.02
C ASP A 333 -13.15 -22.45 -15.19
N GLY A 334 -13.54 -21.95 -16.37
CA GLY A 334 -14.95 -21.74 -16.71
C GLY A 334 -15.58 -20.47 -16.14
N ALA A 335 -14.83 -19.61 -15.45
CA ALA A 335 -15.34 -18.28 -15.05
C ALA A 335 -15.69 -17.44 -16.29
N LYS A 336 -16.93 -16.93 -16.35
CA LYS A 336 -17.44 -16.19 -17.53
C LYS A 336 -17.35 -14.67 -17.38
N ALA A 337 -17.21 -14.19 -16.16
CA ALA A 337 -17.08 -12.77 -15.84
C ALA A 337 -16.08 -12.55 -14.70
N LEU A 338 -15.54 -11.32 -14.67
CA LEU A 338 -14.78 -10.78 -13.54
C LEU A 338 -15.60 -9.64 -12.91
N LEU A 339 -15.99 -9.82 -11.65
CA LEU A 339 -16.56 -8.74 -10.85
C LEU A 339 -15.43 -8.02 -10.11
N VAL A 340 -15.26 -6.73 -10.39
CA VAL A 340 -14.26 -5.85 -9.78
C VAL A 340 -14.95 -5.00 -8.70
N VAL A 341 -14.55 -5.14 -7.45
CA VAL A 341 -15.20 -4.44 -6.32
C VAL A 341 -14.24 -3.48 -5.64
N GLY A 342 -14.60 -2.19 -5.60
CA GLY A 342 -13.88 -1.19 -4.80
C GLY A 342 -12.43 -0.95 -5.23
N LEU A 343 -12.15 -1.00 -6.54
CA LEU A 343 -10.81 -0.89 -7.11
C LEU A 343 -10.77 0.15 -8.23
N HIS A 344 -10.05 1.25 -7.96
CA HIS A 344 -9.97 2.41 -8.84
C HIS A 344 -9.29 2.17 -10.20
N ALA A 345 -8.22 1.37 -10.22
CA ALA A 345 -7.35 1.26 -11.40
C ALA A 345 -6.73 -0.13 -11.56
N ASP A 346 -6.58 -0.56 -12.81
CA ASP A 346 -6.03 -1.87 -13.19
C ASP A 346 -4.50 -1.92 -13.17
N ARG A 347 -3.89 -1.60 -12.02
CA ARG A 347 -2.42 -1.46 -11.90
C ARG A 347 -1.62 -2.76 -12.11
N ARG A 348 -2.31 -3.89 -12.20
CA ARG A 348 -1.74 -5.23 -12.34
C ARG A 348 -2.29 -5.96 -13.57
N GLU A 349 -2.99 -5.23 -14.44
CA GLU A 349 -3.57 -5.74 -15.68
C GLU A 349 -4.44 -6.98 -15.47
N VAL A 350 -5.14 -7.08 -14.34
CA VAL A 350 -6.07 -8.19 -14.09
C VAL A 350 -7.28 -8.04 -15.00
N GLN A 351 -7.82 -6.83 -15.10
CA GLN A 351 -9.03 -6.54 -15.85
C GLN A 351 -8.75 -6.63 -17.35
N ALA A 352 -7.61 -6.09 -17.80
CA ALA A 352 -7.13 -6.28 -19.17
C ALA A 352 -6.99 -7.78 -19.52
N ARG A 353 -6.32 -8.56 -18.66
CA ARG A 353 -6.14 -10.01 -18.86
C ARG A 353 -7.43 -10.82 -18.77
N ALA A 354 -8.45 -10.35 -18.03
CA ALA A 354 -9.78 -10.94 -18.02
C ALA A 354 -10.49 -10.73 -19.37
N ARG A 355 -10.40 -9.52 -19.93
CA ARG A 355 -10.95 -9.22 -21.28
C ARG A 355 -10.28 -10.06 -22.37
N GLU A 356 -8.96 -10.23 -22.32
CA GLU A 356 -8.22 -11.10 -23.25
C GLU A 356 -8.68 -12.57 -23.19
N ARG A 357 -9.18 -13.01 -22.05
CA ARG A 357 -9.77 -14.34 -21.84
C ARG A 357 -11.23 -14.43 -22.28
N GLY A 358 -11.81 -13.34 -22.78
CA GLY A 358 -13.21 -13.27 -23.21
C GLY A 358 -14.20 -13.16 -22.04
N MET A 359 -13.74 -12.78 -20.84
CA MET A 359 -14.62 -12.58 -19.69
C MET A 359 -15.31 -11.21 -19.78
N GLN A 360 -16.58 -11.15 -19.37
CA GLN A 360 -17.25 -9.87 -19.13
C GLN A 360 -16.67 -9.22 -17.86
N VAL A 361 -16.21 -7.97 -17.94
CA VAL A 361 -15.79 -7.22 -16.75
C VAL A 361 -16.96 -6.37 -16.25
N VAL A 362 -17.25 -6.50 -14.96
CA VAL A 362 -18.31 -5.77 -14.26
C VAL A 362 -17.72 -5.09 -13.03
N TYR A 363 -17.93 -3.79 -12.86
CA TYR A 363 -17.46 -3.02 -11.72
C TYR A 363 -18.58 -2.78 -10.72
N LEU A 364 -18.25 -2.88 -9.44
CA LEU A 364 -19.03 -2.37 -8.32
C LEU A 364 -18.19 -1.35 -7.56
N ASP A 365 -18.46 -0.08 -7.79
CA ASP A 365 -17.76 1.03 -7.13
C ASP A 365 -18.65 2.29 -7.15
N PRO A 366 -18.75 3.06 -6.05
CA PRO A 366 -19.54 4.29 -6.04
C PRO A 366 -18.94 5.41 -6.90
N GLU A 367 -17.72 5.26 -7.43
CA GLU A 367 -16.95 6.29 -8.16
C GLU A 367 -16.70 7.54 -7.31
N GLY A 368 -16.39 7.34 -6.03
CA GLY A 368 -16.17 8.42 -5.07
C GLY A 368 -16.23 7.96 -3.62
N PHE A 369 -16.16 8.92 -2.71
CA PHE A 369 -16.22 8.65 -1.27
C PHE A 369 -16.88 9.82 -0.53
N TRP A 370 -17.45 9.54 0.63
CA TRP A 370 -18.02 10.57 1.50
C TRP A 370 -16.95 11.17 2.40
N HIS A 371 -16.93 12.49 2.51
CA HIS A 371 -16.10 13.25 3.44
C HIS A 371 -16.92 14.41 4.01
N ASP A 372 -17.03 14.52 5.33
CA ASP A 372 -17.82 15.56 6.01
C ASP A 372 -19.25 15.75 5.44
N ASN A 373 -19.94 14.61 5.20
CA ASN A 373 -21.27 14.54 4.57
C ASN A 373 -21.35 15.09 3.13
N GLN A 374 -20.21 15.25 2.45
CA GLN A 374 -20.13 15.58 1.03
C GLN A 374 -19.60 14.39 0.25
N PHE A 375 -20.30 13.99 -0.81
CA PHE A 375 -19.77 13.00 -1.74
C PHE A 375 -18.74 13.65 -2.67
N LEU A 376 -17.54 13.08 -2.70
CA LEU A 376 -16.42 13.52 -3.51
C LEU A 376 -16.24 12.56 -4.68
N PRO A 377 -16.49 13.01 -5.93
CA PRO A 377 -16.32 12.17 -7.11
C PRO A 377 -14.86 11.74 -7.28
N TYR A 378 -14.67 10.45 -7.54
CA TYR A 378 -13.39 9.83 -7.84
C TYR A 378 -13.62 8.74 -8.91
N PRO A 379 -13.77 9.15 -10.19
CA PRO A 379 -14.18 8.26 -11.27
C PRO A 379 -13.12 7.20 -11.56
N LEU A 380 -13.55 5.97 -11.87
CA LEU A 380 -12.66 4.84 -12.11
C LEU A 380 -11.74 5.08 -13.32
N GLU A 381 -10.49 4.62 -13.23
CA GLU A 381 -9.54 4.62 -14.35
C GLU A 381 -9.64 3.33 -15.21
N GLY A 382 -10.03 2.22 -14.59
CA GLY A 382 -9.99 0.88 -15.20
C GLY A 382 -11.02 0.56 -16.29
N PRO A 383 -12.28 1.03 -16.21
CA PRO A 383 -13.33 0.65 -17.17
C PRO A 383 -13.00 1.03 -18.62
N GLN A 384 -13.34 0.12 -19.53
CA GLN A 384 -13.16 0.21 -20.97
C GLN A 384 -14.51 0.07 -21.70
N ASP A 385 -14.49 0.25 -23.02
CA ASP A 385 -15.66 0.00 -23.86
C ASP A 385 -16.10 -1.48 -23.75
N GLY A 386 -17.40 -1.70 -23.55
CA GLY A 386 -17.98 -3.04 -23.37
C GLY A 386 -18.03 -3.54 -21.91
N ASP A 387 -17.40 -2.84 -20.98
CA ASP A 387 -17.54 -3.14 -19.56
C ASP A 387 -18.86 -2.59 -18.99
N VAL A 388 -19.19 -3.05 -17.79
CA VAL A 388 -20.39 -2.63 -17.06
C VAL A 388 -20.01 -2.04 -15.71
N VAL A 389 -20.64 -0.95 -15.29
CA VAL A 389 -20.40 -0.29 -13.99
C VAL A 389 -21.70 -0.17 -13.21
N CYS A 390 -21.70 -0.70 -11.99
CA CYS A 390 -22.73 -0.51 -10.97
C CYS A 390 -22.23 0.51 -9.94
N ARG A 391 -22.87 1.68 -9.88
CA ARG A 391 -22.47 2.81 -9.00
C ARG A 391 -23.02 2.69 -7.59
N LYS A 392 -22.52 1.69 -6.86
CA LYS A 392 -22.91 1.39 -5.49
C LYS A 392 -21.69 1.05 -4.66
N SER A 393 -21.77 1.26 -3.35
CA SER A 393 -20.77 0.72 -2.43
C SER A 393 -20.77 -0.82 -2.46
N ALA A 394 -19.71 -1.43 -1.94
CA ALA A 394 -19.66 -2.88 -1.79
C ALA A 394 -20.83 -3.40 -0.92
N GLU A 395 -21.17 -2.68 0.14
CA GLU A 395 -22.28 -2.96 1.06
C GLU A 395 -23.66 -2.87 0.36
N GLU A 396 -23.86 -1.85 -0.48
CA GLU A 396 -25.14 -1.62 -1.17
C GLU A 396 -25.35 -2.55 -2.37
N GLY A 397 -24.26 -2.93 -3.05
CA GLY A 397 -24.31 -3.65 -4.31
C GLY A 397 -24.25 -5.17 -4.17
N LEU A 398 -23.60 -5.69 -3.13
CA LEU A 398 -23.55 -7.12 -2.85
C LEU A 398 -24.73 -7.51 -1.96
N PRO A 399 -25.42 -8.63 -2.25
CA PRO A 399 -26.60 -9.04 -1.50
C PRO A 399 -26.23 -9.33 -0.03
N THR A 400 -26.92 -8.68 0.91
CA THR A 400 -26.71 -8.97 2.33
C THR A 400 -27.53 -10.18 2.80
N PRO A 401 -27.06 -10.93 3.81
CA PRO A 401 -27.78 -12.09 4.35
C PRO A 401 -29.19 -11.76 4.88
N SER A 402 -29.44 -10.49 5.24
CA SER A 402 -30.70 -9.97 5.78
C SER A 402 -31.67 -9.48 4.70
N GLN A 403 -31.22 -9.27 3.45
CA GLN A 403 -32.05 -8.89 2.30
C GLN A 403 -32.59 -10.12 1.56
N ARG A 404 -33.02 -11.15 2.30
CA ARG A 404 -33.77 -12.30 1.77
C ARG A 404 -35.14 -11.86 1.26
N THR A 405 -35.15 -11.24 0.09
CA THR A 405 -36.08 -11.65 -0.95
C THR A 405 -35.35 -12.77 -1.67
N PRO A 406 -35.96 -13.94 -1.96
CA PRO A 406 -35.31 -14.94 -2.77
C PRO A 406 -34.82 -14.24 -4.04
N ILE A 407 -33.51 -14.14 -4.20
CA ILE A 407 -32.99 -13.96 -5.54
C ILE A 407 -33.36 -15.28 -6.20
N ASP A 408 -34.38 -15.26 -7.04
CA ASP A 408 -34.62 -16.31 -8.02
C ASP A 408 -33.45 -16.28 -9.01
N LEU A 409 -32.27 -16.70 -8.55
CA LEU A 409 -31.25 -17.24 -9.43
C LEU A 409 -31.72 -18.67 -9.70
N PRO A 410 -32.05 -19.03 -10.95
CA PRO A 410 -32.47 -20.38 -11.27
C PRO A 410 -31.38 -21.36 -10.81
N ALA A 411 -31.83 -22.40 -10.11
CA ALA A 411 -31.02 -23.48 -9.55
C ALA A 411 -30.17 -24.22 -10.61
#